data_AF-A0A510E523-F1
#
_entry.id   AF-A0A510E523-F1
#
_cell.length_a   1.000
_cell.length_b   1.000
_cell.length_c   1.000
_cell.angle_alpha   90.00
_cell.angle_beta   90.00
_cell.angle_gamma   90.00
#
_symmetry.space_group_name_H-M   'P 1'
#
loop_
_entity.id
_entity.type
_entity.pdbx_description
1 polymer ?
#
loop_
_entity_poly.entity_id
_entity_poly.type
_entity_poly.pdbx_seq_one_letter_code
_entity_poly.pdbx_strand_id
1 'polypeptide(L)'
;MGPRIEISLRQIDPNMAELLYKAINQEEIDKGLVELSLNKGLTIRIDADTITRSRAILNSYILWLYTILQSLEEVEKNDREITP
;
A
#
# COMPACT_ATOMS: atom_id res chain seq x y z
N MET A 1 -10.37 -10.03 20.87
CA MET A 1 -9.32 -9.29 20.14
C MET A 1 -9.08 -10.03 18.85
N GLY A 2 -9.33 -9.38 17.70
CA GLY A 2 -8.97 -9.96 16.42
C GLY A 2 -7.47 -9.86 16.16
N PRO A 3 -6.97 -10.41 15.04
CA PRO A 3 -5.55 -10.38 14.75
C PRO A 3 -5.11 -8.96 14.34
N ARG A 4 -3.95 -8.54 14.84
CA ARG A 4 -3.27 -7.32 14.39
C ARG A 4 -2.21 -7.71 13.37
N ILE A 5 -2.30 -7.13 12.17
CA ILE A 5 -1.38 -7.40 11.05
C ILE A 5 -0.59 -6.13 10.76
N GLU A 6 0.72 -6.27 10.54
CA GLU A 6 1.59 -5.16 10.14
C GLU A 6 2.41 -5.56 8.91
N ILE A 7 2.30 -4.76 7.86
CA ILE A 7 3.06 -4.90 6.61
C ILE A 7 4.02 -3.72 6.54
N SER A 8 5.29 -3.97 6.23
CA SER A 8 6.29 -2.91 6.12
C SER A 8 7.16 -3.08 4.87
N LEU A 9 7.15 -2.08 4.01
CA LEU A 9 8.04 -1.96 2.85
C LEU A 9 9.28 -1.17 3.26
N ARG A 10 10.30 -1.87 3.78
CA ARG A 10 11.48 -1.24 4.45
C ARG A 10 12.66 -0.94 3.53
N GLN A 11 12.67 -1.49 2.32
CA GLN A 11 13.77 -1.37 1.36
C GLN A 11 13.29 -0.72 0.06
N ILE A 12 12.46 0.32 0.19
CA ILE A 12 11.99 1.10 -0.95
C ILE A 12 12.58 2.50 -0.88
N ASP A 13 12.79 3.11 -2.05
CA ASP A 13 13.21 4.49 -2.16
C ASP A 13 12.24 5.43 -1.40
N PRO A 14 12.72 6.45 -0.66
CA PRO A 14 11.85 7.35 0.10
C PRO A 14 10.81 8.09 -0.73
N ASN A 15 11.14 8.50 -1.96
CA ASN A 15 10.18 9.17 -2.84
C ASN A 15 9.12 8.17 -3.30
N MET A 16 9.53 6.93 -3.59
CA MET A 16 8.59 5.85 -3.89
C MET A 16 7.67 5.54 -2.70
N ALA A 17 8.20 5.53 -1.47
CA ALA A 17 7.40 5.34 -0.26
C ALA A 17 6.34 6.43 -0.12
N GLU A 18 6.74 7.70 -0.30
CA GLU A 18 5.84 8.85 -0.21
C GLU A 18 4.78 8.81 -1.31
N LEU A 19 5.15 8.43 -2.53
CA LEU A 19 4.22 8.27 -3.64
C LEU A 19 3.19 7.17 -3.34
N LEU A 20 3.63 5.98 -2.91
CA LEU A 20 2.73 4.89 -2.53
C LEU A 20 1.78 5.30 -1.41
N TYR A 21 2.28 5.99 -0.38
CA TYR A 21 1.46 6.49 0.72
C TYR A 21 0.37 7.44 0.25
N LYS A 22 0.69 8.37 -0.67
CA LYS A 22 -0.27 9.33 -1.23
C LYS A 22 -1.25 8.68 -2.21
N ALA A 23 -0.80 7.65 -2.93
CA ALA A 23 -1.59 6.95 -3.93
C ALA A 23 -2.59 5.96 -3.33
N ILE A 24 -2.30 5.39 -2.15
CA ILE A 24 -3.27 4.59 -1.41
C ILE A 24 -4.36 5.50 -0.88
N ASN A 25 -5.52 5.45 -1.54
CA ASN A 25 -6.71 6.15 -1.06
C ASN A 25 -7.43 5.27 -0.03
N GLN A 26 -7.26 5.57 1.25
CA GLN A 26 -7.95 4.85 2.31
C GLN A 26 -9.47 5.06 2.19
N GLU A 27 -10.22 3.98 2.02
CA GLU A 27 -11.68 4.05 1.92
C GLU A 27 -12.33 4.30 3.29
N GLU A 28 -13.56 4.85 3.30
CA GLU A 28 -14.33 5.10 4.53
C GLU A 28 -14.54 3.81 5.35
N ILE A 29 -14.70 2.67 4.68
CA ILE A 29 -14.90 1.36 5.32
C ILE A 29 -13.68 0.88 6.11
N ASP A 30 -12.50 1.42 5.80
CA ASP A 30 -11.24 1.08 6.44
C ASP A 30 -10.89 2.01 7.61
N LYS A 31 -11.67 3.09 7.82
CA LYS A 31 -11.40 4.04 8.90
C LYS A 31 -11.51 3.35 10.26
N GLY A 32 -10.48 3.56 11.08
CA GLY A 32 -10.37 2.93 12.40
C GLY A 32 -9.96 1.45 12.36
N LEU A 33 -9.82 0.86 11.16
CA LEU A 33 -9.32 -0.50 10.96
C LEU A 33 -7.92 -0.51 10.35
N VAL A 34 -7.58 0.52 9.56
CA VAL A 34 -6.29 0.64 8.89
C VAL A 34 -5.59 1.93 9.29
N GLU A 35 -4.29 1.81 9.58
CA GLU A 35 -3.39 2.95 9.79
C GLU A 35 -2.23 2.85 8.82
N LEU A 36 -1.98 3.94 8.08
CA LEU A 36 -0.82 4.09 7.21
C LEU A 36 0.21 4.99 7.90
N SER A 37 1.49 4.65 7.77
CA SER A 37 2.57 5.50 8.26
C SER A 37 3.78 5.50 7.33
N LEU A 38 4.36 6.69 7.17
CA LEU A 38 5.63 6.94 6.49
C LEU A 38 6.72 7.07 7.55
N ASN A 39 7.54 6.03 7.70
CA ASN A 39 8.72 6.04 8.55
C ASN A 39 9.95 5.70 7.68
N LYS A 40 10.69 4.64 8.01
CA LYS A 40 11.79 4.09 7.19
C LYS A 40 11.26 3.34 5.94
N GLY A 41 10.21 3.87 5.32
CA GLY A 41 9.38 3.20 4.32
C GLY A 41 7.88 3.31 4.64
N LEU A 42 7.06 2.59 3.88
CA LEU A 42 5.60 2.53 4.07
C LEU A 42 5.23 1.37 5.00
N THR A 43 4.51 1.67 6.07
CA THR A 43 3.92 0.67 6.97
C THR A 43 2.40 0.77 6.96
N ILE A 44 1.75 -0.39 6.79
CA ILE A 44 0.30 -0.57 6.81
C ILE A 44 -0.03 -1.44 8.01
N ARG A 45 -0.82 -0.91 8.94
CA ARG A 45 -1.30 -1.63 10.11
C ARG A 45 -2.80 -1.88 9.96
N ILE A 46 -3.21 -3.12 10.19
CA ILE A 46 -4.60 -3.56 10.13
C ILE A 46 -4.99 -4.09 11.51
N ASP A 47 -6.02 -3.50 12.10
CA ASP A 47 -6.63 -3.92 13.36
C ASP A 47 -8.13 -4.14 13.11
N ALA A 48 -8.52 -5.39 12.93
CA ALA A 48 -9.92 -5.76 12.70
C ALA A 48 -10.40 -6.80 13.70
N ASP A 49 -11.70 -6.78 13.97
CA ASP A 49 -12.38 -7.64 14.95
C ASP A 49 -12.33 -9.14 14.62
N THR A 50 -12.17 -9.50 13.36
CA THR A 50 -12.17 -10.90 12.89
C THR A 50 -11.02 -11.21 11.93
N ILE A 51 -10.61 -12.48 11.89
CA ILE A 51 -9.61 -12.98 10.93
C ILE A 51 -10.09 -12.80 9.49
N THR A 52 -11.38 -13.06 9.24
CA THR A 52 -11.96 -12.94 7.89
C THR A 52 -11.89 -11.50 7.39
N ARG A 53 -12.27 -10.52 8.22
CA ARG A 53 -12.17 -9.10 7.86
C ARG A 53 -10.72 -8.68 7.69
N SER A 54 -9.83 -9.09 8.58
CA SER A 54 -8.39 -8.80 8.46
C SER A 54 -7.80 -9.32 7.14
N ARG A 55 -8.17 -10.54 6.72
CA ARG A 55 -7.75 -11.11 5.43
C ARG A 55 -8.32 -10.35 4.24
N ALA A 56 -9.58 -9.93 4.30
CA ALA A 56 -10.20 -9.16 3.22
C ALA A 56 -9.47 -7.82 3.03
N ILE A 57 -9.24 -7.08 4.11
CA ILE A 57 -8.49 -5.81 4.09
C ILE A 57 -7.06 -6.05 3.58
N LEU A 58 -6.35 -7.03 4.15
CA LEU A 58 -4.99 -7.37 3.72
C LEU A 58 -4.89 -7.61 2.21
N ASN A 59 -5.82 -8.40 1.66
CA ASN A 59 -5.84 -8.72 0.25
C ASN A 59 -6.08 -7.47 -0.63
N SER A 60 -6.99 -6.59 -0.23
CA SER A 60 -7.25 -5.34 -0.94
C SER A 60 -6.02 -4.43 -0.97
N TYR A 61 -5.35 -4.24 0.17
CA TYR A 61 -4.18 -3.36 0.24
C TYR A 61 -2.96 -3.93 -0.51
N ILE A 62 -2.75 -5.25 -0.47
CA ILE A 62 -1.70 -5.88 -1.29
C ILE A 62 -1.99 -5.70 -2.77
N LEU A 63 -3.24 -5.88 -3.20
CA LEU A 63 -3.64 -5.69 -4.59
C LEU A 63 -3.41 -4.24 -5.04
N TRP A 64 -3.83 -3.25 -4.24
CA TRP A 64 -3.58 -1.85 -4.55
C TRP A 64 -2.11 -1.50 -4.65
N LEU A 65 -1.28 -1.98 -3.71
CA LEU A 65 0.17 -1.81 -3.79
C LEU A 65 0.74 -2.37 -5.10
N TYR A 66 0.34 -3.59 -5.47
CA TYR A 66 0.78 -4.23 -6.71
C TYR A 66 0.35 -3.42 -7.93
N THR A 67 -0.92 -3.00 -8.00
CA THR A 67 -1.45 -2.21 -9.11
C THR A 67 -0.70 -0.88 -9.26
N ILE A 68 -0.49 -0.14 -8.16
CA ILE A 68 0.23 1.14 -8.22
C ILE A 68 1.66 0.93 -8.71
N LEU A 69 2.38 -0.06 -8.16
CA LEU A 69 3.76 -0.35 -8.56
C LEU A 69 3.85 -0.75 -10.04
N GLN A 70 2.96 -1.63 -10.50
CA GLN A 70 2.93 -2.05 -11.90
C GLN A 70 2.62 -0.88 -12.83
N SER A 71 1.64 -0.04 -12.48
CA SER A 71 1.31 1.15 -13.29
C SER A 71 2.49 2.13 -13.38
N LEU A 72 3.25 2.32 -12.31
CA LEU A 72 4.46 3.16 -12.35
C LEU A 72 5.54 2.58 -13.26
N GLU A 73 5.77 1.27 -13.19
CA GLU A 73 6.71 0.57 -14.06
C GLU A 73 6.31 0.69 -15.54
N GLU A 74 5.01 0.57 -15.85
CA GLU A 74 4.48 0.74 -17.20
C GLU A 74 4.63 2.18 -17.71
N VAL A 75 4.36 3.19 -16.87
CA VAL A 75 4.59 4.59 -17.23
C VAL A 75 6.07 4.86 -17.48
N GLU A 76 6.97 4.36 -16.64
CA GLU A 76 8.42 4.54 -16.80
C GLU A 76 8.95 3.87 -18.08
N LYS A 77 8.44 2.68 -18.42
CA LYS A 77 8.80 2.00 -19.68
C LYS A 77 8.38 2.81 -20.90
N ASN A 78 7.14 3.29 -20.92
CA ASN A 78 6.65 4.10 -22.03
C ASN A 78 7.45 5.40 -22.18
N ASP A 79 7.79 6.10 -21.11
CA ASP A 79 8.56 7.35 -21.17
C ASP A 79 9.95 7.15 -21.81
N ARG A 80 10.59 5.99 -21.54
CA ARG A 80 11.88 5.61 -22.13
C ARG A 80 11.78 5.25 -23.62
N GLU A 81 10.66 4.70 -24.07
CA GLU A 81 10.44 4.35 -25.49
C GLU A 81 10.14 5.58 -26.36
N ILE A 82 9.62 6.66 -25.78
CA ILE A 82 9.21 7.88 -26.50
C ILE A 82 10.36 8.91 -26.57
N THR A 83 11.42 8.74 -25.78
CA THR A 83 12.60 9.61 -25.82
C THR A 83 13.57 9.12 -26.91
N PRO A 84 13.80 9.89 -28.01
CA PRO A 84 14.63 9.47 -29.14
C PRO A 84 16.14 9.47 -28.87
#